data_AF-A0A2V2YD75-F1
#
_entry.id   AF-A0A2V2YD75-F1
#
_cell.length_a   1.000
_cell.length_b   1.000
_cell.length_c   1.000
_cell.angle_alpha   90.00
_cell.angle_beta   90.00
_cell.angle_gamma   90.00
#
_symmetry.space_group_name_H-M   'P 1'
#
loop_
_entity.id
_entity.type
_entity.pdbx_description
1 polymer ?
#
loop_
_entity_poly.entity_id
_entity_poly.type
_entity_poly.pdbx_seq_one_letter_code
_entity_poly.pdbx_strand_id
1 'polypeptide(L)'
;MMAKRKRKQPGELYAIIRDGELELVVTDAGDAESISELKQELARLIYFEQHKDEYGENQLIEMWQTEGIEYSVSRLTSIEPEKDDAAENSKDEATDEDELDWTEKDYEDEDGEEYSGSELEDSLVKDAEKLIDRLNEQVDEFGVF
;
A
#
# COMPACT_ATOMS: atom_id res chain seq x y z
N MET A 1 -34.62 -2.94 -8.94
CA MET A 1 -33.22 -2.55 -8.72
C MET A 1 -32.71 -3.39 -7.56
N MET A 2 -31.65 -4.17 -7.75
CA MET A 2 -31.03 -4.89 -6.64
C MET A 2 -30.16 -3.89 -5.87
N ALA A 3 -30.45 -3.66 -4.60
CA ALA A 3 -29.58 -2.89 -3.73
C ALA A 3 -28.23 -3.63 -3.64
N LYS A 4 -27.16 -2.99 -4.11
CA LYS A 4 -25.79 -3.48 -3.86
C LYS A 4 -25.62 -3.54 -2.34
N ARG A 5 -25.23 -4.69 -1.81
CA ARG A 5 -24.92 -4.81 -0.37
C ARG A 5 -23.67 -3.97 -0.11
N LYS A 6 -23.77 -2.96 0.74
CA LYS A 6 -22.63 -2.13 1.19
C LYS A 6 -21.57 -3.04 1.79
N ARG A 7 -20.30 -2.88 1.39
CA ARG A 7 -19.20 -3.59 2.05
C ARG A 7 -18.93 -2.93 3.39
N LYS A 8 -18.54 -3.73 4.40
CA LYS A 8 -18.10 -3.16 5.68
C LYS A 8 -16.78 -2.44 5.44
N GLN A 9 -16.70 -1.20 5.91
CA GLN A 9 -15.45 -0.44 5.89
C GLN A 9 -14.37 -1.24 6.67
N PRO A 10 -13.19 -1.47 6.06
CA PRO A 10 -12.03 -1.96 6.80
C PRO A 10 -11.67 -0.94 7.88
N GLY A 11 -11.31 -1.41 9.08
CA GLY A 11 -11.05 -0.52 10.21
C GLY A 11 -9.92 0.47 9.93
N GLU A 12 -8.87 0.00 9.28
CA GLU A 12 -7.69 0.78 8.88
C GLU A 12 -7.18 0.25 7.53
N LEU A 13 -6.52 1.11 6.76
CA LEU A 13 -5.88 0.79 5.49
C LEU A 13 -4.44 1.30 5.52
N TYR A 14 -3.52 0.49 5.03
CA TYR A 14 -2.10 0.79 4.96
C TYR A 14 -1.62 0.53 3.54
N ALA A 15 -1.07 1.56 2.90
CA ALA A 15 -0.41 1.48 1.61
C ALA A 15 1.02 0.99 1.79
N ILE A 16 1.44 0.06 0.94
CA ILE A 16 2.85 -0.21 0.70
C ILE A 16 3.22 0.47 -0.61
N ILE A 17 4.19 1.37 -0.52
CA ILE A 17 4.63 2.24 -1.59
C ILE A 17 6.01 1.78 -2.05
N ARG A 18 6.21 1.71 -3.36
CA ARG A 18 7.48 1.38 -4.00
C ARG A 18 7.95 2.57 -4.83
N ASP A 19 9.10 3.14 -4.47
CA ASP A 19 9.68 4.30 -5.16
C ASP A 19 8.68 5.47 -5.37
N GLY A 20 7.79 5.68 -4.38
CA GLY A 20 6.74 6.72 -4.43
C GLY A 20 5.44 6.31 -5.14
N GLU A 21 5.32 5.09 -5.65
CA GLU A 21 4.11 4.58 -6.30
C GLU A 21 3.39 3.53 -5.42
N LEU A 22 2.06 3.59 -5.35
CA LEU A 22 1.25 2.60 -4.64
C LEU A 22 1.44 1.21 -5.25
N GLU A 23 1.89 0.24 -4.45
CA GLU A 23 2.05 -1.14 -4.91
C GLU A 23 0.93 -2.06 -4.41
N LEU A 24 0.59 -1.99 -3.12
CA LEU A 24 -0.47 -2.81 -2.53
C LEU A 24 -1.05 -2.19 -1.27
N VAL A 25 -2.21 -2.70 -0.85
CA VAL A 25 -2.92 -2.24 0.36
C VAL A 25 -3.19 -3.41 1.29
N VAL A 26 -3.01 -3.21 2.59
CA VAL A 26 -3.36 -4.17 3.65
C VAL A 26 -4.17 -3.49 4.76
N THR A 27 -4.81 -4.29 5.61
CA THR A 27 -5.68 -3.80 6.70
C THR A 27 -5.06 -3.92 8.09
N ASP A 28 -3.83 -4.39 8.19
CA ASP A 28 -3.08 -4.54 9.45
C ASP A 28 -1.69 -3.91 9.30
N ALA A 29 -1.28 -3.12 10.30
CA ALA A 29 -0.01 -2.41 10.27
C ALA A 29 1.20 -3.36 10.33
N GLY A 30 1.11 -4.41 11.15
CA GLY A 30 2.21 -5.37 11.31
C GLY A 30 2.41 -6.21 10.05
N ASP A 31 1.32 -6.56 9.37
CA ASP A 31 1.40 -7.18 8.04
C ASP A 31 2.01 -6.23 7.01
N ALA A 32 1.65 -4.94 7.04
CA ALA A 32 2.22 -3.93 6.13
C ALA A 32 3.74 -3.80 6.29
N GLU A 33 4.19 -3.64 7.54
CA GLU A 33 5.60 -3.57 7.90
C GLU A 33 6.34 -4.83 7.45
N SER A 34 5.80 -6.02 7.77
CA SER A 34 6.43 -7.30 7.42
C SER A 34 6.54 -7.48 5.91
N ILE A 35 5.49 -7.17 5.15
CA ILE A 35 5.50 -7.28 3.68
C ILE A 35 6.49 -6.28 3.07
N SER A 36 6.54 -5.05 3.59
CA SER A 36 7.47 -4.01 3.13
C SER A 36 8.92 -4.43 3.34
N GLU A 37 9.27 -4.88 4.56
CA GLU A 37 10.62 -5.36 4.88
C GLU A 37 11.05 -6.54 3.99
N LEU A 38 10.14 -7.51 3.79
CA LEU A 38 10.43 -8.67 2.94
C LEU A 38 10.59 -8.30 1.47
N LYS A 39 9.78 -7.36 0.96
CA LYS A 39 9.91 -6.87 -0.41
C LYS A 39 11.21 -6.09 -0.60
N GLN A 40 11.59 -5.26 0.37
CA GLN A 40 12.87 -4.55 0.39
C GLN A 40 14.05 -5.51 0.33
N GLU A 41 14.03 -6.54 1.18
CA GLU A 41 15.09 -7.55 1.23
C GLU A 41 15.15 -8.38 -0.06
N LEU A 42 14.00 -8.82 -0.57
CA LEU A 42 13.95 -9.57 -1.83
C LEU A 42 14.47 -8.73 -3.00
N ALA A 43 14.11 -7.45 -3.07
CA ALA A 43 14.62 -6.55 -4.10
C ALA A 43 16.14 -6.38 -3.99
N ARG A 44 16.69 -6.27 -2.76
CA ARG A 44 18.13 -6.22 -2.51
C ARG A 44 18.83 -7.50 -3.01
N LEU A 45 18.30 -8.66 -2.64
CA LEU A 45 18.88 -9.95 -3.02
C LEU A 45 18.85 -10.16 -4.53
N ILE A 46 17.74 -9.81 -5.19
CA ILE A 46 17.63 -9.84 -6.65
C ILE A 46 18.66 -8.91 -7.30
N TYR A 47 18.82 -7.69 -6.78
CA TYR A 47 19.80 -6.74 -7.28
C TYR A 47 21.23 -7.27 -7.15
N PHE A 48 21.59 -7.83 -5.99
CA PHE A 48 22.92 -8.42 -5.77
C PHE A 48 23.16 -9.60 -6.70
N GLU A 49 22.20 -10.50 -6.85
CA GLU A 49 22.34 -11.66 -7.73
C GLU A 49 22.53 -11.25 -9.19
N GLN A 50 21.84 -10.20 -9.65
CA GLN A 50 21.96 -9.71 -11.02
C GLN A 50 23.31 -9.04 -11.32
N HIS A 51 23.95 -8.43 -10.32
CA HIS A 51 25.16 -7.63 -10.52
C HIS A 51 26.42 -8.22 -9.89
N LYS A 52 26.34 -9.41 -9.28
CA LYS A 52 27.49 -10.05 -8.58
C LYS A 52 28.71 -10.32 -9.45
N ASP A 53 28.50 -10.50 -10.75
CA ASP A 53 29.59 -10.73 -11.71
C ASP A 53 30.22 -9.41 -12.19
N GLU A 54 29.55 -8.28 -11.96
CA GLU A 54 29.97 -6.94 -12.41
C GLU A 54 30.71 -6.17 -11.31
N TYR A 55 30.28 -6.35 -10.06
CA TYR A 55 30.77 -5.58 -8.92
C TYR A 55 31.27 -6.48 -7.79
N GLY A 56 32.28 -5.99 -7.07
CA GLY A 56 32.64 -6.60 -5.77
C GLY A 56 31.59 -6.30 -4.71
N GLU A 57 31.54 -7.11 -3.65
CA GLU A 57 30.54 -7.03 -2.57
C GLU A 57 30.35 -5.61 -1.99
N ASN A 58 31.45 -4.92 -1.66
CA ASN A 58 31.36 -3.56 -1.11
C ASN A 58 30.73 -2.57 -2.11
N GLN A 59 31.03 -2.74 -3.40
CA GLN A 59 30.47 -1.88 -4.45
C GLN A 59 28.99 -2.21 -4.67
N LEU A 60 28.57 -3.47 -4.58
CA LEU A 60 27.14 -3.83 -4.63
C LEU A 60 26.35 -3.14 -3.53
N ILE A 61 26.89 -3.12 -2.31
CA ILE A 61 26.27 -2.44 -1.16
C ILE A 61 26.15 -0.93 -1.42
N GLU A 62 27.22 -0.29 -1.88
CA GLU A 62 27.22 1.15 -2.19
C GLU A 62 26.21 1.49 -3.31
N MET A 63 26.15 0.65 -4.35
CA MET A 63 25.22 0.83 -5.46
C MET A 63 23.77 0.65 -5.01
N TRP A 64 23.47 -0.39 -4.23
CA TRP A 64 22.13 -0.59 -3.67
C TRP A 64 21.68 0.56 -2.76
N GLN A 65 22.59 1.11 -1.95
CA GLN A 65 22.28 2.28 -1.11
C GLN A 65 21.96 3.55 -1.92
N THR A 66 22.34 3.58 -3.20
CA THR A 66 22.16 4.75 -4.08
C THR A 66 21.05 4.57 -5.10
N GLU A 67 20.89 3.36 -5.64
CA GLU A 67 20.03 3.03 -6.77
C GLU A 67 19.02 1.91 -6.44
N GLY A 68 19.04 1.41 -5.20
CA GLY A 68 18.11 0.39 -4.76
C GLY A 68 16.67 0.90 -4.72
N ILE A 69 15.75 -0.03 -4.89
CA ILE A 69 14.32 0.23 -4.74
C ILE A 69 14.04 0.50 -3.26
N GLU A 70 13.19 1.48 -2.98
CA GLU A 70 12.70 1.78 -1.64
C GLU A 70 11.25 1.35 -1.48
N TYR A 71 10.99 0.61 -0.40
CA TYR A 71 9.65 0.30 0.08
C TYR A 71 9.36 1.07 1.36
N SER A 72 8.20 1.72 1.40
CA SER A 72 7.68 2.40 2.58
C SER A 72 6.25 1.97 2.88
N VAL A 73 5.80 2.24 4.10
CA VAL A 73 4.42 2.00 4.54
C VAL A 73 3.82 3.34 4.91
N SER A 74 2.61 3.62 4.44
CA SER A 74 1.86 4.80 4.84
C SER A 74 0.45 4.45 5.27
N ARG A 75 -0.03 5.08 6.35
CA ARG A 75 -1.42 4.93 6.80
C ARG A 75 -2.32 5.78 5.92
N LEU A 76 -3.38 5.17 5.39
CA LEU A 76 -4.38 5.87 4.59
C LEU A 76 -5.49 6.44 5.48
N THR A 77 -5.80 7.72 5.27
CA THR A 77 -6.87 8.46 5.98
C THR A 77 -7.95 8.85 4.98
N SER A 78 -9.23 8.61 5.30
CA SER A 78 -10.31 9.00 4.39
C SER A 78 -10.43 10.52 4.29
N ILE A 79 -10.58 11.03 3.08
CA ILE A 79 -10.80 12.44 2.80
C ILE A 79 -12.30 12.74 2.94
N GLU A 80 -12.65 13.77 3.72
CA GLU A 80 -14.02 14.29 3.73
C GLU A 80 -14.27 15.07 2.43
N PRO A 81 -15.37 14.81 1.70
CA PRO A 81 -15.65 15.53 0.46
C PRO A 81 -15.81 17.03 0.76
N GLU A 82 -15.05 17.88 0.06
CA GLU A 82 -15.24 19.33 0.15
C GLU A 82 -16.68 19.65 -0.26
N LYS A 83 -17.42 20.32 0.63
CA LYS A 83 -18.75 20.83 0.31
C LYS A 83 -18.59 21.95 -0.70
N ASP A 84 -18.90 21.67 -1.96
CA ASP A 84 -19.08 22.70 -2.98
C ASP A 84 -20.03 23.79 -2.45
N ASP A 85 -19.51 25.01 -2.26
CA ASP A 85 -20.24 26.24 -1.92
C ASP A 85 -21.16 26.72 -3.07
N ALA A 86 -21.73 25.80 -3.85
CA ALA A 86 -22.65 26.07 -4.94
C ALA A 86 -24.12 25.70 -4.62
N ALA A 87 -24.45 25.43 -3.35
CA ALA A 87 -25.81 25.18 -2.90
C ALA A 87 -26.22 26.11 -1.75
N GLU A 88 -26.37 27.40 -2.07
CA GLU A 88 -27.08 28.34 -1.20
C GLU A 88 -28.55 27.86 -1.08
N ASN A 89 -28.92 27.41 0.13
CA ASN A 89 -30.25 26.95 0.60
C ASN A 89 -30.69 25.50 0.30
N SER A 90 -30.27 24.60 1.16
CA SER A 90 -31.21 23.70 1.87
C SER A 90 -30.61 23.27 3.21
N LYS A 91 -31.30 23.63 4.31
CA LYS A 91 -31.19 22.88 5.56
C LYS A 91 -31.76 21.48 5.32
N ASP A 92 -31.20 20.49 6.03
CA ASP A 92 -31.32 19.03 5.84
C ASP A 92 -30.40 18.57 4.71
N GLU A 93 -29.40 17.74 4.93
CA GLU A 93 -29.35 16.54 5.77
C GLU A 93 -27.88 16.31 6.14
N ALA A 94 -27.60 15.91 7.39
CA ALA A 94 -26.34 15.24 7.66
C ALA A 94 -26.39 13.93 6.87
N THR A 95 -25.82 13.91 5.66
CA THR A 95 -25.50 12.65 4.99
C THR A 95 -24.46 11.98 5.87
N ASP A 96 -24.91 10.99 6.65
CA ASP A 96 -24.09 10.12 7.47
C ASP A 96 -22.94 9.59 6.60
N GLU A 97 -21.72 10.08 6.80
CA GLU A 97 -20.50 9.56 6.17
C GLU A 97 -20.27 8.07 6.50
N ASP A 98 -20.94 7.59 7.55
CA ASP A 98 -21.07 6.20 7.97
C ASP A 98 -21.85 5.32 6.96
N GLU A 99 -22.54 5.93 5.99
CA GLU A 99 -23.36 5.22 5.01
C GLU A 99 -22.70 4.94 3.65
N LEU A 100 -21.58 5.58 3.31
CA LEU A 100 -20.91 5.38 2.02
C LEU A 100 -20.04 4.11 2.01
N ASP A 101 -20.05 3.38 0.89
CA ASP A 101 -19.11 2.25 0.71
C ASP A 101 -17.68 2.82 0.73
N TRP A 102 -16.75 2.14 1.41
CA TRP A 102 -15.37 2.62 1.53
C TRP A 102 -14.69 2.71 0.16
N THR A 103 -15.13 1.89 -0.81
CA THR A 103 -14.63 1.94 -2.18
C THR A 103 -15.09 3.17 -2.98
N GLU A 104 -16.07 3.92 -2.45
CA GLU A 104 -16.60 5.16 -3.01
C GLU A 104 -16.02 6.41 -2.33
N LYS A 105 -15.12 6.23 -1.34
CA LYS A 105 -14.41 7.31 -0.65
C LYS A 105 -13.02 7.49 -1.25
N ASP A 106 -12.49 8.71 -1.16
CA ASP A 106 -11.08 8.99 -1.45
C ASP A 106 -10.26 8.96 -0.15
N TYR A 107 -8.98 8.68 -0.29
CA TYR A 107 -8.03 8.50 0.81
C TYR A 107 -6.75 9.27 0.53
N GLU A 108 -6.12 9.79 1.58
CA GLU A 108 -4.83 10.47 1.54
C GLU A 108 -3.82 9.65 2.34
N ASP A 109 -2.58 9.55 1.84
CA ASP A 109 -1.45 9.02 2.60
C ASP A 109 -0.75 10.11 3.45
N GLU A 110 0.33 9.76 4.15
CA GLU A 110 1.06 10.70 5.00
C GLU A 110 1.87 11.75 4.23
N ASP A 111 2.11 11.51 2.94
CA ASP A 111 2.83 12.42 2.04
C ASP A 111 1.88 13.36 1.27
N GLY A 112 0.56 13.15 1.40
CA GLY A 112 -0.49 13.95 0.77
C GLY A 112 -0.90 13.45 -0.62
N GLU A 113 -0.53 12.22 -1.00
CA GLU A 113 -0.99 11.61 -2.24
C GLU A 113 -2.40 11.05 -2.06
N GLU A 114 -3.27 11.33 -3.03
CA GLU A 114 -4.68 10.94 -2.99
C GLU A 114 -4.94 9.67 -3.81
N TYR A 115 -5.70 8.75 -3.22
CA TYR A 115 -6.08 7.47 -3.82
C TYR A 115 -7.59 7.28 -3.75
N SER A 116 -8.17 6.82 -4.85
CA SER A 116 -9.60 6.44 -4.84
C SER A 116 -9.79 5.10 -4.12
N GLY A 117 -10.86 4.96 -3.33
CA GLY A 117 -11.17 3.70 -2.65
C GLY A 117 -11.36 2.51 -3.59
N SER A 118 -11.72 2.75 -4.85
CA SER A 118 -11.80 1.73 -5.89
C SER A 118 -10.42 1.23 -6.33
N GLU A 119 -9.43 2.13 -6.45
CA GLU A 119 -8.04 1.77 -6.72
C GLU A 119 -7.43 0.97 -5.56
N LEU A 120 -7.73 1.38 -4.33
CA LEU A 120 -7.32 0.65 -3.14
C LEU A 120 -7.94 -0.74 -3.06
N GLU A 121 -9.20 -0.90 -3.51
CA GLU A 121 -9.85 -2.22 -3.56
C GLU A 121 -9.12 -3.18 -4.51
N ASP A 122 -8.74 -2.71 -5.69
CA ASP A 122 -8.04 -3.52 -6.69
C ASP A 122 -6.65 -3.95 -6.18
N SER A 123 -6.03 -3.12 -5.35
CA SER A 123 -4.70 -3.35 -4.76
C SER A 123 -4.75 -4.04 -3.38
N LEU A 124 -5.96 -4.32 -2.86
CA LEU A 124 -6.15 -4.89 -1.54
C LEU A 124 -5.70 -6.36 -1.48
N VAL A 125 -4.74 -6.64 -0.60
CA VAL A 125 -4.30 -7.99 -0.28
C VAL A 125 -5.34 -8.65 0.63
N LYS A 126 -5.96 -9.71 0.10
CA LYS A 126 -7.04 -10.44 0.80
C LYS A 126 -6.55 -11.45 1.84
N ASP A 127 -5.30 -11.86 1.76
CA ASP A 127 -4.68 -12.90 2.58
C ASP A 127 -3.20 -12.54 2.77
N ALA A 128 -2.93 -11.65 3.74
CA ALA A 128 -1.61 -11.10 3.99
C ALA A 128 -0.64 -12.15 4.55
N GLU A 129 -1.10 -13.00 5.47
CA GLU A 129 -0.31 -14.11 6.02
C GLU A 129 0.28 -14.99 4.91
N LYS A 130 -0.55 -15.38 3.93
CA LYS A 130 -0.09 -16.20 2.80
C LYS A 130 0.90 -15.46 1.88
N LEU A 131 0.75 -14.15 1.74
CA LEU A 131 1.70 -13.34 0.98
C LEU A 131 3.05 -13.25 1.72
N ILE A 132 3.02 -13.05 3.04
CA ILE A 132 4.19 -13.04 3.92
C ILE A 132 4.92 -14.38 3.86
N ASP A 133 4.19 -15.50 3.97
CA ASP A 133 4.78 -16.85 3.85
C ASP A 133 5.52 -17.02 2.51
N ARG A 134 4.87 -16.62 1.41
CA ARG A 134 5.49 -16.69 0.08
C ARG A 134 6.73 -15.79 -0.04
N LEU A 135 6.67 -14.57 0.49
CA LEU A 135 7.80 -13.65 0.43
C LEU A 135 8.98 -14.17 1.25
N ASN A 136 8.73 -14.75 2.43
CA ASN A 136 9.75 -15.43 3.21
C ASN A 136 10.39 -16.59 2.43
N GLU A 137 9.58 -17.46 1.81
CA GLU A 137 10.11 -18.55 0.96
C GLU A 137 11.02 -18.02 -0.16
N GLN A 138 10.64 -16.91 -0.81
CA GLN A 138 11.46 -16.28 -1.85
C GLN A 138 12.76 -15.68 -1.31
N VAL A 139 12.70 -14.98 -0.17
CA VAL A 139 13.88 -14.43 0.50
C VAL A 139 14.83 -15.56 0.91
N ASP A 140 14.31 -16.66 1.46
CA ASP A 140 15.11 -17.83 1.83
C ASP A 140 15.76 -18.49 0.62
N GLU A 141 15.04 -18.63 -0.50
CA GLU A 141 15.60 -19.19 -1.75
C GLU A 141 16.76 -18.35 -2.29
N PHE A 142 16.65 -17.02 -2.23
CA PHE A 142 17.71 -16.12 -2.64
C PHE A 142 18.79 -15.95 -1.55
N GLY A 143 18.50 -16.16 -0.27
CA GLY A 143 19.43 -15.95 0.84
C GLY A 143 20.46 -17.06 1.03
N VAL A 144 20.36 -18.18 0.29
CA VAL A 144 21.26 -19.35 0.39
C VAL A 144 22.61 -19.14 -0.33
N PHE A 145 22.96 -17.92 -0.73
CA PHE A 145 24.28 -17.58 -1.29
C PHE A 145 25.43 -17.68 -0.26
#